data_AF-A0A1J5P9X3-F1
#
_entry.id   AF-A0A1J5P9X3-F1
#
_cell.length_a   1.000
_cell.length_b   1.000
_cell.length_c   1.000
_cell.angle_alpha   90.00
_cell.angle_beta   90.00
_cell.angle_gamma   90.00
#
_symmetry.space_group_name_H-M   'P 1'
#
loop_
_entity.id
_entity.type
_entity.pdbx_description
1 polymer ?
#
loop_
_entity_poly.entity_id
_entity_poly.type
_entity_poly.pdbx_seq_one_letter_code
_entity_poly.pdbx_strand_id
1 'polypeptide(L)'
;MTKAPDKARDRRIAGIGDLAGLRIGIESGTLADAILMTFDNGRLIDDITHLVPGRDDLLGALDRGDLDVTLLDLRRLDAYRAVHPDTKLVASEYYYPIGANRGYVGLAGDPDLLAAVNKVLTGLQADGTIADLGRLAGLTYLPPREPAILGDVWLQILQKR
;
A
#
# COMPACT_ATOMS: atom_id res chain seq x y z
N MET A 1 6.47 18.83 30.76
CA MET A 1 7.48 17.92 30.21
C MET A 1 6.80 17.06 29.16
N THR A 2 6.97 17.39 27.89
CA THR A 2 6.37 16.65 26.78
C THR A 2 7.18 15.36 26.60
N LYS A 3 6.55 14.20 26.78
CA LYS A 3 7.14 12.89 26.51
C LYS A 3 7.69 12.92 25.08
N ALA A 4 8.95 12.52 24.88
CA ALA A 4 9.50 12.37 23.53
C ALA A 4 8.56 11.44 22.73
N PRO A 5 8.22 11.76 21.47
CA PRO A 5 7.31 10.94 20.70
C PRO A 5 7.87 9.51 20.61
N ASP A 6 7.03 8.53 20.93
CA ASP A 6 7.36 7.11 20.81
C ASP A 6 7.66 6.86 19.33
N LYS A 7 8.92 6.59 18.98
CA LYS A 7 9.33 6.39 17.59
C LYS A 7 8.69 5.12 17.00
N ALA A 8 8.34 5.17 15.72
CA ALA A 8 7.73 4.03 15.00
C ALA A 8 8.54 2.73 15.10
N ARG A 9 9.88 2.81 15.18
CA ARG A 9 10.78 1.64 15.23
C ARG A 9 10.47 0.64 16.35
N ASP A 10 9.90 1.11 17.47
CA ASP A 10 9.64 0.30 18.66
C ASP A 10 8.15 -0.11 18.75
N ARG A 11 7.35 0.27 17.75
CA ARG A 11 5.89 0.07 17.73
C ARG A 11 5.50 -0.96 16.67
N ARG A 12 4.78 -1.99 17.10
CA ARG A 12 4.09 -2.90 16.17
C ARG A 12 2.86 -2.20 15.62
N ILE A 13 2.79 -2.06 14.29
CA ILE A 13 1.62 -1.53 13.61
C ILE A 13 0.75 -2.73 13.20
N ALA A 14 -0.40 -2.90 13.84
CA ALA A 14 -1.39 -3.91 13.51
C ALA A 14 -2.63 -3.31 12.80
N GLY A 15 -2.76 -1.99 12.81
CA GLY A 15 -3.78 -1.26 12.06
C GLY A 15 -3.51 0.24 11.96
N ILE A 16 -4.39 0.93 11.22
CA ILE A 16 -4.31 2.40 11.04
C ILE A 16 -4.35 3.15 12.38
N GLY A 17 -5.07 2.60 13.37
CA GLY A 17 -5.19 3.25 14.67
C GLY A 17 -3.89 3.34 15.46
N ASP A 18 -2.90 2.49 15.18
CA ASP A 18 -1.58 2.47 15.83
C ASP A 18 -0.65 3.58 15.34
N LEU A 19 -1.05 4.27 14.25
CA LEU A 19 -0.32 5.40 13.67
C LEU A 19 -0.44 6.67 14.51
N ALA A 20 -1.40 6.73 15.44
CA ALA A 20 -1.64 7.92 16.25
C ALA A 20 -0.39 8.34 17.07
N GLY A 21 -0.07 9.63 17.01
CA GLY A 21 1.11 10.24 17.62
C GLY A 21 2.42 9.97 16.88
N LEU A 22 2.40 9.36 15.69
CA LEU A 22 3.56 9.29 14.78
C LEU A 22 3.50 10.44 13.77
N ARG A 23 4.65 10.89 13.24
CA ARG A 23 4.66 11.84 12.12
C ARG A 23 4.32 11.09 10.83
N ILE A 24 3.08 11.22 10.38
CA ILE A 24 2.58 10.52 9.20
C ILE A 24 2.87 11.37 7.96
N GLY A 25 3.62 10.83 7.01
CA GLY A 25 3.78 11.45 5.70
C GLY A 25 2.79 10.89 4.70
N ILE A 26 2.08 11.73 3.96
CA ILE A 26 1.22 11.26 2.88
C ILE A 26 1.19 12.21 1.69
N GLU A 27 1.12 11.64 0.49
CA GLU A 27 0.90 12.41 -0.73
C GLU A 27 -0.57 12.82 -0.85
N SER A 28 -0.83 14.13 -0.98
CA SER A 28 -2.18 14.67 -1.09
C SER A 28 -2.94 14.12 -2.29
N GLY A 29 -4.24 13.89 -2.08
CA GLY A 29 -5.15 13.46 -3.15
C GLY A 29 -4.98 12.00 -3.56
N THR A 30 -4.21 11.23 -2.80
CA THR A 30 -4.11 9.78 -2.98
C THR A 30 -5.23 9.06 -2.24
N LEU A 31 -5.44 7.79 -2.57
CA LEU A 31 -6.39 6.94 -1.85
C LEU A 31 -5.98 6.73 -0.38
N ALA A 32 -4.69 6.59 -0.13
CA ALA A 32 -4.14 6.48 1.20
C ALA A 32 -4.36 7.75 2.03
N ASP A 33 -4.26 8.93 1.41
CA ASP A 33 -4.63 10.22 2.02
C ASP A 33 -6.10 10.23 2.47
N ALA A 34 -7.02 9.88 1.57
CA ALA A 34 -8.44 9.79 1.92
C ALA A 34 -8.72 8.80 3.08
N ILE A 35 -8.06 7.64 3.09
CA ILE A 35 -8.19 6.64 4.17
C ILE A 35 -7.73 7.21 5.51
N LEU A 36 -6.57 7.88 5.54
CA LEU A 36 -5.99 8.40 6.78
C LEU A 36 -6.77 9.63 7.30
N MET A 37 -7.18 10.53 6.40
CA MET A 37 -7.96 11.72 6.72
C MET A 37 -9.36 11.40 7.28
N THR A 38 -9.97 10.30 6.84
CA THR A 38 -11.33 9.90 7.28
C THR A 38 -11.33 8.93 8.45
N PHE A 39 -10.16 8.37 8.80
CA PHE A 39 -10.07 7.36 9.84
C PHE A 39 -10.57 7.90 11.19
N ASP A 40 -11.55 7.19 11.77
CA ASP A 40 -12.08 7.44 13.11
C ASP A 40 -12.46 8.91 13.34
N ASN A 41 -13.23 9.47 12.39
CA ASN A 41 -13.68 10.86 12.38
C ASN A 41 -12.52 11.88 12.37
N GLY A 42 -11.44 11.56 11.65
CA GLY A 42 -10.28 12.43 11.50
C GLY A 42 -9.28 12.36 12.65
N ARG A 43 -9.26 11.26 13.42
CA ARG A 43 -8.37 11.08 14.58
C ARG A 43 -6.90 11.29 14.28
N LEU A 44 -6.47 11.12 13.02
CA LEU A 44 -5.07 11.23 12.60
C LEU A 44 -4.73 12.57 11.94
N ILE A 45 -5.66 13.50 11.75
CA ILE A 45 -5.44 14.73 10.94
C ILE A 45 -4.26 15.54 11.47
N ASP A 46 -4.15 15.70 12.78
CA ASP A 46 -3.08 16.49 13.41
C ASP A 46 -1.69 15.84 13.31
N ASP A 47 -1.64 14.54 13.00
CA ASP A 47 -0.40 13.76 12.84
C ASP A 47 0.09 13.75 11.37
N ILE A 48 -0.70 14.26 10.42
CA ILE A 48 -0.44 14.14 8.98
C ILE A 48 0.32 15.36 8.43
N THR A 49 1.47 15.09 7.84
CA THR A 49 2.17 16.00 6.92
C THR A 49 1.81 15.65 5.47
N HIS A 50 1.09 16.56 4.82
CA HIS A 50 0.75 16.45 3.41
C HIS A 50 1.92 16.86 2.52
N LEU A 51 2.23 15.99 1.56
CA LEU A 51 3.27 16.17 0.56
C LEU A 51 2.65 16.32 -0.83
N VAL A 52 3.26 17.15 -1.67
CA VAL A 52 2.82 17.40 -3.05
C VAL A 52 3.40 16.32 -3.97
N PRO A 53 2.55 15.51 -4.64
CA PRO A 53 3.01 14.48 -5.57
C PRO A 53 3.94 15.03 -6.65
N GLY A 54 5.05 14.34 -6.90
CA GLY A 54 6.04 14.69 -7.93
C GLY A 54 6.96 15.86 -7.58
N ARG A 55 6.67 16.61 -6.50
CA ARG A 55 7.56 17.65 -5.98
C ARG A 55 8.34 17.16 -4.76
N ASP A 56 7.64 16.51 -3.84
CA ASP A 56 8.20 16.11 -2.56
C ASP A 56 8.61 14.63 -2.61
N ASP A 57 9.75 14.30 -1.99
CA ASP A 57 10.26 12.92 -1.91
C ASP A 57 9.78 12.24 -0.61
N LEU A 58 8.59 11.64 -0.68
CA LEU A 58 7.97 10.96 0.46
C LEU A 58 8.88 9.89 1.06
N LEU A 59 9.40 8.97 0.24
CA LEU A 59 10.18 7.84 0.75
C LEU A 59 11.56 8.28 1.23
N GLY A 60 12.21 9.24 0.59
CA GLY A 60 13.45 9.81 1.14
C GLY A 60 13.24 10.59 2.43
N ALA A 61 12.11 11.27 2.62
CA ALA A 61 11.77 11.92 3.89
C ALA A 61 11.57 10.90 5.02
N LEU A 62 10.95 9.75 4.75
CA LEU A 62 10.90 8.65 5.71
C LEU A 62 12.30 8.09 6.01
N ASP A 63 13.14 7.86 4.99
CA ASP A 63 14.45 7.23 5.17
C ASP A 63 15.42 8.12 5.96
N ARG A 64 15.29 9.45 5.82
CA ARG A 64 15.99 10.43 6.66
C ARG A 64 15.42 10.56 8.07
N GLY A 65 14.22 10.05 8.32
CA GLY A 65 13.52 10.15 9.60
C GLY A 65 12.82 11.51 9.82
N ASP A 66 12.57 12.27 8.75
CA ASP A 66 11.74 13.49 8.80
C ASP A 66 10.28 13.13 9.10
N LEU A 67 9.87 11.93 8.67
CA LEU A 67 8.58 11.31 8.92
C LEU A 67 8.80 9.93 9.53
N ASP A 68 7.83 9.44 10.31
CA ASP A 68 7.92 8.16 11.00
C ASP A 68 7.27 7.02 10.21
N VAL A 69 6.21 7.32 9.45
CA VAL A 69 5.40 6.29 8.77
C VAL A 69 4.63 6.87 7.57
N THR A 70 4.26 6.01 6.64
CA THR A 70 3.34 6.33 5.54
C THR A 70 2.48 5.11 5.18
N LEU A 71 1.35 5.37 4.53
CA LEU A 71 0.53 4.35 3.86
C LEU A 71 0.68 4.54 2.36
N LEU A 72 1.17 3.53 1.64
CA LEU A 72 1.41 3.62 0.20
C LEU A 72 1.25 2.26 -0.50
N ASP A 73 1.17 2.30 -1.83
CA ASP A 73 1.22 1.11 -2.66
C ASP A 73 2.52 0.32 -2.43
N LEU A 74 2.41 -0.96 -2.11
CA LEU A 74 3.55 -1.86 -1.84
C LEU A 74 4.62 -1.84 -2.95
N ARG A 75 4.18 -1.77 -4.21
CA ARG A 75 5.07 -1.69 -5.38
C ARG A 75 6.00 -0.46 -5.34
N ARG A 76 5.61 0.63 -4.68
CA ARG A 76 6.47 1.82 -4.52
C ARG A 76 7.60 1.55 -3.53
N LEU A 77 7.34 0.81 -2.45
CA LEU A 77 8.39 0.39 -1.51
C LEU A 77 9.38 -0.56 -2.20
N ASP A 78 8.87 -1.55 -2.94
CA ASP A 78 9.72 -2.49 -3.70
C ASP A 78 10.61 -1.75 -4.70
N ALA A 79 10.02 -0.83 -5.48
CA ALA A 79 10.77 -0.02 -6.43
C ALA A 79 11.82 0.87 -5.75
N TYR A 80 11.50 1.45 -4.58
CA TYR A 80 12.44 2.27 -3.84
C TYR A 80 13.63 1.46 -3.32
N ARG A 81 13.39 0.26 -2.79
CA ARG A 81 14.46 -0.65 -2.32
C ARG A 81 15.35 -1.13 -3.46
N ALA A 82 14.80 -1.32 -4.65
CA ALA A 82 15.59 -1.70 -5.83
C ALA A 82 16.61 -0.63 -6.22
N VAL A 83 16.33 0.65 -5.97
CA VAL A 83 17.25 1.76 -6.25
C VAL A 83 18.02 2.26 -5.03
N HIS A 84 17.57 1.96 -3.81
CA HIS A 84 18.23 2.29 -2.53
C HIS A 84 18.45 1.02 -1.70
N PRO A 85 19.43 0.16 -2.04
CA PRO A 85 19.64 -1.11 -1.34
C PRO A 85 20.01 -0.94 0.14
N ASP A 86 20.57 0.20 0.53
CA ASP A 86 20.96 0.52 1.92
C ASP A 86 19.85 1.17 2.75
N THR A 87 18.65 1.33 2.17
CA THR A 87 17.51 1.94 2.86
C THR A 87 17.15 1.19 4.14
N LYS A 88 16.74 1.93 5.17
CA LYS A 88 16.27 1.34 6.44
C LYS A 88 14.75 1.12 6.44
N LEU A 89 14.08 1.48 5.35
CA LEU A 89 12.65 1.36 5.24
C LEU A 89 12.20 -0.10 5.22
N VAL A 90 11.27 -0.40 6.13
CA VAL A 90 10.62 -1.70 6.26
C VAL A 90 9.13 -1.61 6.08
N ALA A 91 8.54 -2.64 5.48
CA ALA A 91 7.10 -2.82 5.57
C ALA A 91 6.74 -3.12 7.03
N SER A 92 5.59 -2.62 7.48
CA SER A 92 5.11 -2.85 8.84
C SER A 92 4.49 -4.24 9.04
N GLU A 93 4.45 -5.07 8.00
CA GLU A 93 3.67 -6.31 7.88
C GLU A 93 2.14 -6.12 7.96
N TYR A 94 1.66 -4.91 8.24
CA TYR A 94 0.26 -4.54 8.08
C TYR A 94 0.00 -4.11 6.64
N TYR A 95 -0.91 -4.84 5.98
CA TYR A 95 -1.44 -4.47 4.67
C TYR A 95 -2.89 -4.04 4.85
N TYR A 96 -3.20 -2.80 4.46
CA TYR A 96 -4.58 -2.34 4.46
C TYR A 96 -5.43 -3.32 3.65
N PRO A 97 -6.63 -3.73 4.13
CA PRO A 97 -7.40 -4.85 3.57
C PRO A 97 -8.09 -4.49 2.25
N ILE A 98 -7.47 -3.61 1.45
CA ILE A 98 -7.91 -3.30 0.12
C ILE A 98 -6.73 -3.20 -0.83
N GLY A 99 -6.87 -3.88 -1.97
CA GLY A 99 -5.96 -3.79 -3.10
C GLY A 99 -6.69 -3.47 -4.39
N ALA A 100 -5.92 -3.17 -5.42
CA ALA A 100 -6.41 -3.04 -6.79
C ALA A 100 -6.07 -4.29 -7.59
N ASN A 101 -7.08 -4.99 -8.10
CA ASN A 101 -6.86 -6.04 -9.08
C ASN A 101 -6.40 -5.42 -10.40
N ARG A 102 -5.37 -6.00 -11.01
CA ARG A 102 -4.92 -5.65 -12.35
C ARG A 102 -5.17 -6.84 -13.27
N GLY A 103 -5.78 -6.58 -14.42
CA GLY A 103 -6.11 -7.60 -15.40
C GLY A 103 -5.74 -7.15 -16.82
N TYR A 104 -5.74 -8.10 -17.74
CA TYR A 104 -5.61 -7.82 -19.16
C TYR A 104 -6.94 -7.36 -19.74
N VAL A 105 -6.89 -6.45 -20.71
CA VAL A 105 -8.06 -5.96 -21.45
C VAL A 105 -7.90 -6.37 -22.90
N GLY A 106 -8.96 -6.92 -23.49
CA GLY A 106 -9.01 -7.38 -24.88
C GLY A 106 -10.18 -6.74 -25.63
N LEU A 107 -10.17 -6.87 -26.97
CA LEU A 107 -11.29 -6.41 -27.80
C LEU A 107 -12.51 -7.31 -27.59
N ALA A 108 -13.70 -6.72 -27.53
CA ALA A 108 -14.95 -7.49 -27.37
C ALA A 108 -15.19 -8.50 -28.50
N GLY A 109 -14.65 -8.24 -29.70
CA GLY A 109 -14.73 -9.14 -30.85
C GLY A 109 -13.78 -10.33 -30.83
N ASP A 110 -12.92 -10.44 -29.81
CA ASP A 110 -11.98 -11.55 -29.63
C ASP A 110 -12.02 -12.09 -28.18
N PRO A 111 -13.13 -12.73 -27.78
CA PRO A 111 -13.27 -13.29 -26.44
C PRO A 111 -12.33 -14.48 -26.20
N ASP A 112 -11.93 -15.18 -27.26
CA ASP A 112 -11.09 -16.37 -27.20
C ASP A 112 -9.68 -16.04 -26.70
N LEU A 113 -9.15 -14.87 -27.09
CA LEU A 113 -7.87 -14.38 -26.56
C LEU A 113 -7.89 -14.23 -25.03
N LEU A 114 -8.93 -13.58 -24.48
CA LEU A 114 -9.05 -13.41 -23.03
C LEU A 114 -9.23 -14.75 -22.32
N ALA A 115 -9.99 -15.68 -22.90
CA ALA A 115 -10.16 -17.02 -22.35
C ALA A 115 -8.81 -17.78 -22.29
N ALA A 116 -8.01 -17.70 -23.36
CA ALA A 116 -6.69 -18.32 -23.42
C ALA A 116 -5.72 -17.72 -22.39
N VAL A 117 -5.67 -16.39 -22.29
CA VAL A 117 -4.84 -15.67 -21.30
C VAL A 117 -5.22 -16.08 -19.88
N ASN A 118 -6.52 -16.05 -19.56
CA ASN A 118 -7.01 -16.42 -18.23
C ASN A 118 -6.63 -17.87 -17.87
N LYS A 119 -6.76 -18.81 -18.81
CA LYS A 119 -6.37 -20.22 -18.59
C LYS A 119 -4.88 -20.34 -18.25
N VAL A 120 -4.01 -19.64 -18.97
CA VAL A 120 -2.57 -19.65 -18.70
C VAL A 120 -2.27 -19.05 -17.33
N LEU A 121 -2.85 -17.89 -17.02
CA LEU A 121 -2.65 -17.23 -15.72
C LEU A 121 -3.11 -18.11 -14.55
N THR A 122 -4.25 -18.80 -14.68
CA THR A 122 -4.70 -19.77 -13.67
C THR A 122 -3.70 -20.91 -13.48
N GLY A 123 -3.13 -21.43 -14.57
CA GLY A 123 -2.09 -22.47 -14.49
C GLY A 123 -0.83 -21.98 -13.76
N LEU A 124 -0.30 -20.83 -14.18
CA LEU A 124 0.90 -20.20 -13.58
C LEU A 124 0.71 -19.79 -12.12
N GLN A 125 -0.52 -19.49 -11.72
CA GLN A 125 -0.84 -19.23 -10.31
C GLN A 125 -0.85 -20.53 -9.51
N ALA A 126 -1.47 -21.58 -10.05
CA ALA A 126 -1.62 -22.87 -9.36
C ALA A 126 -0.27 -23.59 -9.16
N ASP A 127 0.66 -23.46 -10.10
CA ASP A 127 1.99 -24.06 -10.01
C ASP A 127 3.04 -23.20 -9.28
N GLY A 128 2.67 -21.97 -8.88
CA GLY A 128 3.55 -21.06 -8.13
C GLY A 128 4.45 -20.18 -8.99
N THR A 129 4.43 -20.31 -10.32
CA THR A 129 5.29 -19.53 -11.23
C THR A 129 5.13 -18.02 -11.05
N ILE A 130 3.90 -17.53 -10.82
CA ILE A 130 3.67 -16.09 -10.57
C ILE A 130 4.43 -15.60 -9.32
N ALA A 131 4.42 -16.39 -8.25
CA ALA A 131 5.11 -16.03 -7.01
C ALA A 131 6.64 -16.02 -7.22
N ASP A 132 7.16 -16.98 -7.99
CA ASP A 132 8.58 -17.05 -8.33
C ASP A 132 9.03 -15.88 -9.20
N LEU A 133 8.24 -15.52 -10.22
CA LEU A 133 8.50 -14.34 -11.05
C LEU A 133 8.51 -13.05 -10.22
N GLY A 134 7.57 -12.90 -9.28
CA GLY A 134 7.54 -11.77 -8.35
C GLY A 134 8.81 -11.69 -7.50
N ARG A 135 9.23 -12.82 -6.92
CA ARG A 135 10.47 -12.91 -6.12
C ARG A 135 11.71 -12.57 -6.94
N LEU A 136 11.83 -13.11 -8.15
CA LEU A 136 12.94 -12.82 -9.07
C LEU A 136 13.00 -11.35 -9.49
N ALA A 137 11.84 -10.69 -9.59
CA ALA A 137 11.73 -9.26 -9.87
C ALA A 137 11.96 -8.37 -8.63
N GLY A 138 12.27 -8.94 -7.46
CA GLY A 138 12.45 -8.20 -6.22
C GLY A 138 11.15 -7.61 -5.66
N LEU A 139 10.00 -8.16 -6.04
CA LEU A 139 8.69 -7.73 -5.58
C LEU A 139 8.26 -8.49 -4.32
N THR A 140 7.59 -7.77 -3.42
CA THR A 140 6.90 -8.40 -2.29
C THR A 140 5.62 -9.07 -2.81
N TYR A 141 5.62 -10.40 -2.85
CA TYR A 141 4.47 -11.18 -3.30
C TYR A 141 3.42 -11.31 -2.19
N LEU A 142 2.20 -10.84 -2.47
CA LEU A 142 1.02 -11.12 -1.66
C LEU A 142 0.14 -12.14 -2.40
N PRO A 143 -0.16 -13.31 -1.81
CA PRO A 143 -1.05 -14.25 -2.44
C PRO A 143 -2.47 -13.64 -2.56
N PRO A 144 -3.22 -13.98 -3.62
CA PRO A 144 -4.63 -13.61 -3.73
C PRO A 144 -5.43 -14.02 -2.50
N ARG A 145 -6.37 -13.19 -2.08
CA ARG A 145 -7.26 -13.43 -0.93
C ARG A 145 -8.70 -13.30 -1.36
N GLU A 146 -9.56 -14.16 -0.83
CA GLU A 146 -11.00 -14.01 -0.99
C GLU A 146 -11.57 -13.01 0.04
N PRO A 147 -12.58 -12.21 -0.32
CA PRO A 147 -13.19 -12.15 -1.66
C PRO A 147 -12.31 -11.36 -2.64
N ALA A 148 -12.18 -11.85 -3.88
CA ALA A 148 -11.44 -11.13 -4.93
C ALA A 148 -12.04 -9.75 -5.26
N ILE A 149 -13.34 -9.56 -5.02
CA ILE A 149 -14.06 -8.30 -5.21
C ILE A 149 -14.75 -7.93 -3.89
N LEU A 150 -14.38 -6.79 -3.32
CA LEU A 150 -14.83 -6.35 -2.00
C LEU A 150 -16.22 -5.68 -1.98
N GLY A 151 -16.94 -5.64 -3.09
CA GLY A 151 -18.29 -5.04 -3.16
C GLY A 151 -18.29 -3.55 -2.79
N ASP A 152 -19.13 -3.18 -1.83
CA ASP A 152 -19.37 -1.81 -1.36
C ASP A 152 -18.47 -1.38 -0.19
N VAL A 153 -17.52 -2.22 0.24
CA VAL A 153 -16.57 -1.92 1.34
C VAL A 153 -15.91 -0.56 1.16
N TRP A 154 -15.60 -0.18 -0.08
CA TRP A 154 -15.05 1.13 -0.42
C TRP A 154 -15.98 2.29 -0.07
N LEU A 155 -17.27 2.17 -0.43
CA LEU A 155 -18.27 3.17 -0.10
C LEU A 155 -18.39 3.31 1.41
N GLN A 156 -18.39 2.19 2.14
CA GLN A 156 -18.49 2.20 3.61
C GLN A 156 -17.29 2.90 4.27
N ILE A 157 -16.08 2.75 3.73
CA ILE A 157 -14.87 3.40 4.27
C ILE A 157 -14.89 4.91 4.02
N LEU A 158 -15.30 5.33 2.83
CA LEU A 158 -15.36 6.75 2.47
C LEU A 158 -16.59 7.47 3.06
N GLN A 159 -17.66 6.75 3.39
CA GLN A 159 -18.94 7.31 3.84
C GLN A 159 -19.18 7.26 5.35
N LYS A 160 -18.33 6.59 6.14
CA LYS A 160 -18.42 6.64 7.61
C LYS A 160 -18.11 8.07 8.08
N ARG A 161 -19.19 8.84 8.22
CA ARG A 161 -19.30 10.12 8.94
C ARG A 161 -19.75 9.90 10.36
#